data_AF-A0A2T0RYK5-F1
#
_entry.id   AF-A0A2T0RYK5-F1
#
_cell.length_a   1.000
_cell.length_b   1.000
_cell.length_c   1.000
_cell.angle_alpha   90.00
_cell.angle_beta   90.00
_cell.angle_gamma   90.00
#
_symmetry.space_group_name_H-M   'P 1'
#
loop_
_entity.id
_entity.type
_entity.pdbx_description
1 polymer ?
#
loop_
_entity_poly.entity_id
_entity_poly.type
_entity_poly.pdbx_seq_one_letter_code
_entity_poly.pdbx_strand_id
1 'polypeptide(L)' 'MTWRDLLMDWHDHIDRVADIFPHADPCALVRFRGNRELLAEYIADTHDLTPAEGIEAVELRLLPGAQPVPRLIAAE' A
#
# COMPACT_ATOMS: atom_id res chain seq x y z
N MET A 1 -7.69 8.77 -6.66
CA MET A 1 -6.55 8.21 -7.39
C MET A 1 -6.75 6.71 -7.52
N THR A 2 -6.44 6.13 -8.68
CA THR A 2 -6.56 4.67 -8.90
C THR A 2 -5.19 4.04 -8.90
N TRP A 3 -5.10 2.74 -8.61
CA TRP A 3 -3.83 2.01 -8.68
C TRP A 3 -3.12 2.17 -10.04
N ARG A 4 -3.88 2.20 -11.15
CA ARG A 4 -3.33 2.39 -12.49
C ARG A 4 -2.67 3.74 -12.68
N ASP A 5 -3.27 4.79 -12.12
CA ASP A 5 -2.72 6.15 -12.12
C ASP A 5 -1.37 6.18 -11.38
N LEU A 6 -1.32 5.51 -10.22
CA LEU A 6 -0.11 5.37 -9.40
C LEU A 6 0.99 4.57 -10.11
N LEU A 7 0.64 3.65 -11.02
CA LEU A 7 1.60 2.89 -11.83
C LEU A 7 2.19 3.68 -13.01
N MET A 8 1.46 4.69 -13.51
CA MET A 8 1.93 5.55 -14.60
C MET A 8 3.10 6.40 -14.14
N ASP A 9 3.00 6.98 -12.94
CA ASP A 9 4.03 7.84 -12.33
C ASP A 9 4.62 7.22 -11.05
N TRP A 10 4.79 5.89 -11.03
CA TRP A 10 5.25 5.14 -9.85
C TRP A 10 6.51 5.75 -9.23
N HIS A 11 7.51 6.07 -10.05
CA HIS A 11 8.79 6.61 -9.59
C HIS A 11 8.67 7.98 -8.91
N ASP A 12 7.73 8.83 -9.36
CA ASP A 12 7.44 10.12 -8.74
C ASP A 12 6.72 9.93 -7.39
N HIS A 13 5.88 8.88 -7.32
CA HIS A 13 5.18 8.53 -6.10
C HIS A 13 6.00 7.78 -5.06
N ILE A 14 7.15 7.17 -5.41
CA ILE A 14 7.98 6.42 -4.43
C ILE A 14 8.40 7.29 -3.26
N ASP A 15 8.81 8.53 -3.52
CA ASP A 15 9.25 9.44 -2.46
C ASP A 15 8.10 9.72 -1.47
N ARG A 16 6.89 9.91 -2.01
CA ARG A 16 5.67 10.06 -1.23
C ARG A 16 5.28 8.78 -0.49
N VAL A 17 5.46 7.60 -1.10
CA VAL A 17 5.21 6.31 -0.43
C VAL A 17 6.19 6.14 0.74
N ALA A 18 7.46 6.47 0.55
CA ALA A 18 8.47 6.42 1.61
C ALA A 18 8.21 7.43 2.73
N ASP A 19 7.66 8.61 2.42
CA ASP A 19 7.21 9.58 3.43
C ASP A 19 6.03 9.06 4.27
N ILE A 20 5.08 8.38 3.62
CA ILE A 20 3.93 7.75 4.29
C ILE A 20 4.37 6.54 5.14
N PHE A 21 5.35 5.78 4.66
CA PHE A 21 5.85 4.56 5.26
C PHE A 21 7.34 4.72 5.60
N PRO A 22 7.67 5.35 6.74
CA PRO A 22 9.06 5.72 7.09
C PRO A 22 10.01 4.53 7.29
N HIS A 23 9.47 3.32 7.43
CA HIS A 23 10.26 2.08 7.54
C HIS A 23 10.41 1.34 6.21
N ALA A 24 9.73 1.79 5.15
CA ALA A 24 9.84 1.21 3.82
C ALA A 24 11.06 1.77 3.08
N ASP A 25 11.87 0.86 2.54
CA ASP A 25 13.04 1.26 1.75
C ASP A 25 12.61 1.68 0.33
N PRO A 26 12.92 2.92 -0.11
CA PRO A 26 12.49 3.41 -1.42
C PRO A 26 13.06 2.60 -2.59
N CYS A 27 14.26 2.01 -2.45
CA CYS A 27 14.81 1.14 -3.48
C CYS A 27 14.07 -0.21 -3.55
N ALA A 28 13.58 -0.73 -2.42
CA ALA A 28 12.71 -1.90 -2.39
C ALA A 28 11.34 -1.59 -3.01
N LEU A 29 10.76 -0.43 -2.71
CA LEU A 29 9.47 0.03 -3.27
C LEU A 29 9.47 0.06 -4.81
N VAL A 30 10.60 0.42 -5.46
CA VAL A 30 10.72 0.36 -6.93
C VAL A 30 10.37 -1.03 -7.48
N ARG A 31 10.75 -2.10 -6.77
CA ARG A 31 10.61 -3.49 -7.23
C ARG A 31 9.18 -4.01 -7.15
N PHE A 32 8.34 -3.41 -6.31
CA PHE A 32 6.95 -3.81 -6.13
C PHE A 32 5.98 -3.13 -7.10
N ARG A 33 6.50 -2.39 -8.10
CA ARG A 33 5.70 -1.76 -9.16
C ARG A 33 4.79 -2.79 -9.84
N GLY A 34 3.48 -2.58 -9.71
CA GLY A 34 2.46 -3.44 -10.33
C GLY A 34 1.96 -4.59 -9.45
N ASN A 35 2.68 -4.93 -8.38
CA ASN A 35 2.32 -6.00 -7.46
C ASN A 35 1.85 -5.43 -6.13
N ARG A 36 0.55 -5.11 -6.06
CA ARG A 36 -0.08 -4.52 -4.87
C ARG A 36 0.01 -5.44 -3.65
N GLU A 37 -0.18 -6.74 -3.86
CA GLU A 37 -0.15 -7.74 -2.78
C GLU A 37 1.25 -7.83 -2.17
N LEU A 38 2.30 -7.95 -3.00
CA LEU A 38 3.68 -7.96 -2.52
C LEU A 38 4.08 -6.64 -1.84
N LEU A 39 3.58 -5.50 -2.33
CA LEU A 39 3.78 -4.22 -1.64
C LEU A 39 3.14 -4.25 -0.26
N ALA A 40 1.90 -4.72 -0.15
CA ALA A 40 1.19 -4.80 1.12
C ALA A 40 1.86 -5.76 2.10
N GLU A 41 2.37 -6.91 1.63
CA GLU A 41 3.16 -7.84 2.43
C GLU A 41 4.45 -7.20 2.93
N TYR A 42 5.16 -6.46 2.06
CA TYR A 42 6.38 -5.74 2.45
C TYR A 42 6.10 -4.63 3.48
N ILE A 43 5.04 -3.86 3.27
CA ILE A 43 4.61 -2.83 4.24
C ILE A 43 4.19 -3.49 5.56
N ALA A 44 3.50 -4.63 5.51
CA ALA A 44 3.12 -5.36 6.70
C ALA A 44 4.33 -5.83 7.50
N ASP A 45 5.30 -6.47 6.83
CA ASP A 45 6.54 -6.95 7.43
C ASP A 45 7.38 -5.81 8.03
N THR A 46 7.52 -4.69 7.31
CA THR A 46 8.32 -3.53 7.76
C THR A 46 7.68 -2.72 8.89
N HIS A 47 6.36 -2.81 9.06
CA HIS A 47 5.61 -2.06 10.08
C HIS A 47 5.03 -2.94 11.20
N ASP A 48 5.42 -4.21 11.28
CA ASP A 48 4.89 -5.19 12.26
C ASP A 48 3.34 -5.30 12.21
N LEU A 49 2.78 -5.23 11.00
CA LEU A 49 1.34 -5.34 10.76
C LEU A 49 1.00 -6.74 10.26
N THR A 50 -0.28 -7.13 10.39
CA THR A 50 -0.77 -8.32 9.70
C THR A 50 -0.88 -8.07 8.19
N PRO A 51 -0.88 -9.13 7.35
CA PRO A 51 -1.07 -8.98 5.90
C PRO A 51 -2.36 -8.24 5.53
N ALA A 52 -3.42 -8.44 6.31
CA ALA A 52 -4.69 -7.72 6.12
C ALA A 52 -4.53 -6.23 6.39
N GLU A 53 -3.85 -5.86 7.48
CA GLU A 53 -3.59 -4.46 7.82
C GLU A 53 -2.63 -3.78 6.85
N GLY A 54 -1.65 -4.50 6.29
CA GLY A 54 -0.79 -3.98 5.23
C GLY A 54 -1.58 -3.61 3.97
N ILE A 55 -2.54 -4.44 3.57
CA ILE A 55 -3.44 -4.16 2.45
C ILE A 55 -4.30 -2.93 2.77
N GLU A 56 -4.92 -2.89 3.96
CA GLU A 56 -5.73 -1.74 4.39
C GLU A 56 -4.88 -0.46 4.45
N ALA A 57 -3.64 -0.53 4.92
CA ALA A 57 -2.74 0.62 4.97
C ALA A 57 -2.37 1.12 3.57
N VAL A 58 -2.06 0.21 2.64
CA VAL A 58 -1.80 0.56 1.24
C VAL A 58 -3.04 1.19 0.60
N GLU A 59 -4.23 0.61 0.78
CA GLU A 59 -5.45 1.15 0.21
C GLU A 59 -5.84 2.51 0.82
N LEU A 60 -5.82 2.65 2.15
CA LEU A 60 -6.20 3.90 2.82
C LEU A 60 -5.18 5.02 2.61
N ARG A 61 -3.88 4.72 2.64
CA ARG A 61 -2.83 5.75 2.59
C ARG A 61 -2.39 6.10 1.16
N LEU A 62 -2.36 5.13 0.25
CA LEU A 62 -1.96 5.37 -1.15
C LEU A 62 -3.16 5.64 -2.06
N LEU A 63 -4.34 5.11 -1.74
CA LEU A 63 -5.54 5.25 -2.55
C LEU A 63 -6.72 5.79 -1.70
N PRO A 64 -6.68 7.04 -1.21
CA PRO A 64 -7.73 7.59 -0.34
C PRO A 64 -9.14 7.66 -0.95
N GLY A 65 -9.30 7.30 -2.23
CA GLY A 65 -10.59 7.14 -2.91
C GLY A 65 -10.94 5.71 -3.33
N ALA A 66 -10.07 4.73 -3.05
CA ALA A 66 -10.45 3.33 -3.07
C ALA A 66 -11.31 3.13 -1.82
N GLN A 67 -12.62 3.02 -1.99
CA GLN A 67 -13.49 2.64 -0.89
C GLN A 67 -12.90 1.39 -0.25
N PRO A 68 -12.62 1.38 1.08
CA PRO A 68 -12.23 0.15 1.73
C PRO A 68 -13.30 -0.86 1.38
N VAL A 69 -12.90 -2.00 0.81
CA VAL A 69 -13.83 -3.12 0.67
C VAL A 69 -14.36 -3.35 2.07
N PRO A 70 -15.68 -3.15 2.32
CA PRO A 70 -16.19 -3.24 3.67
C PRO A 70 -15.84 -4.64 4.16
N ARG A 71 -14.96 -4.70 5.17
CA ARG A 71 -14.71 -5.91 5.94
C ARG A 71 -16.06 -6.25 6.52
N LEU A 72 -16.78 -7.15 5.84
CA LEU A 72 -18.10 -7.59 6.21
C LEU A 72 -17.97 -8.02 7.66
N ILE A 73 -18.57 -7.22 8.54
CA ILE A 73 -18.66 -7.48 9.96
C ILE A 73 -19.50 -8.75 10.04
N ALA A 74 -18.83 -9.89 10.06
CA ALA A 74 -19.47 -11.17 10.26
C ALA A 74 -19.87 -11.24 11.73
N ALA A 75 -21.19 -11.18 11.95
CA ALA A 75 -21.95 -11.63 13.10
C ALA A 75 -21.71 -10.90 14.44
N GLU A 76 -22.77 -10.22 14.92
CA GLU A 76 -23.54 -10.69 16.09
C GLU A 76 -25.04 -10.47 15.86
#